data_AF-A0A7S2X6K0-F1
#
_entry.id   AF-A0A7S2X6K0-F1
#
_cell.length_a   1.000
_cell.length_b   1.000
_cell.length_c   1.000
_cell.angle_alpha   90.00
_cell.angle_beta   90.00
_cell.angle_gamma   90.00
#
_symmetry.space_group_name_H-M   'P 1'
#
loop_
_entity.id
_entity.type
_entity.pdbx_description
1 polymer ?
#
loop_
_entity_poly.entity_id
_entity_poly.type
_entity_poly.pdbx_seq_one_letter_code
_entity_poly.pdbx_strand_id
1 'polypeptide(L)'
;RGEEEERFKFDADMVVVTVSLGVLKSKMVTFNPPLPLWKTASIDKLGFGLINKLVLEWKEEDIFWRDVDMFGHIKDSPENRGNNYMYWNLKKVTGKPILVSIFSGKAAHKLEITPKEDLVKEAMDQLRRIYGQQIPDPIRTLKTGWKSDPLARGTYSYVKVGANGSDYDKLARPVKERLFFAGEATCRLYPATVPGAHASGLFAAGQIADAANPVKHELFKANEAIMSRFKAGGSGKRFRKGFRDAREAVINRSNSWFSTKTDSKKGLLGIRSEQDRSLQKIKLESSLQDLMDGKIGILDTDTKASQSSMSFMEDLTVSSPPLDLKTMQVKQDDDDDLEAKKRKQLPPVSPVFDEPEFQDDDDIIDMTDTLLSKSHRKRRKQQQSRDRLRHKVQLKMQKNKRRKKERKSGSARSSLEPDSYIRNHIKKLLSKYAAHHKLSDEHQGHILEKSCDKIIKDWESKDRKDLTVKKWMNTEKRRKSVKGLLSKYSKKYARKK
;
A
#
# COMPACT_ATOMS: atom_id res chain seq x y z
N ARG A 1 19.48 15.60 -40.39
CA ARG A 1 19.03 16.98 -40.10
C ARG A 1 18.69 16.98 -38.62
N GLY A 2 19.46 17.72 -37.82
CA GLY A 2 19.26 17.79 -36.37
C GLY A 2 17.93 18.49 -36.08
N GLU A 3 17.02 17.78 -35.43
CA GLU A 3 15.95 18.42 -34.69
C GLU A 3 16.62 18.96 -33.42
N GLU A 4 16.63 20.28 -33.24
CA GLU A 4 16.99 20.88 -31.96
C GLU A 4 16.05 20.29 -30.90
N GLU A 5 16.59 19.50 -29.98
CA GLU A 5 15.81 19.04 -28.83
C GLU A 5 15.30 20.27 -28.09
N GLU A 6 13.99 20.53 -28.14
CA GLU A 6 13.37 21.60 -27.36
C GLU A 6 13.67 21.35 -25.88
N ARG A 7 14.51 22.22 -25.31
CA ARG A 7 14.86 22.17 -23.90
C ARG A 7 13.86 23.01 -23.13
N PHE A 8 13.05 22.35 -22.31
CA PHE A 8 12.16 23.01 -21.37
C PHE A 8 12.84 23.19 -20.02
N LYS A 9 12.64 24.35 -19.40
CA LYS A 9 13.04 24.63 -18.03
C LYS A 9 11.80 24.91 -17.18
N PHE A 10 11.68 24.20 -16.06
CA PHE A 10 10.64 24.41 -15.07
C PHE A 10 11.29 24.73 -13.72
N ASP A 11 10.94 25.87 -13.14
CA ASP A 11 11.34 26.25 -11.78
C ASP A 11 10.19 25.91 -10.81
N ALA A 12 10.50 25.18 -9.72
CA ALA A 12 9.52 24.73 -8.74
C ALA A 12 10.13 24.64 -7.33
N ASP A 13 9.33 24.88 -6.29
CA ASP A 13 9.75 24.75 -4.89
C ASP A 13 10.04 23.29 -4.51
N MET A 14 9.24 22.37 -5.05
CA MET A 14 9.28 20.93 -4.79
C MET A 14 8.95 20.14 -6.06
N VAL A 15 9.51 18.93 -6.18
CA VAL A 15 9.32 18.03 -7.33
C VAL A 15 8.86 16.66 -6.84
N VAL A 16 7.89 16.07 -7.54
CA VAL A 16 7.45 14.67 -7.31
C VAL A 16 7.89 13.81 -8.48
N VAL A 17 8.67 12.78 -8.17
CA VAL A 17 9.16 11.81 -9.15
C VAL A 17 8.20 10.63 -9.18
N THR A 18 7.57 10.41 -10.33
CA THR A 18 6.65 9.28 -10.59
C THR A 18 7.05 8.43 -11.78
N VAL A 19 8.28 8.60 -12.28
CA VAL A 19 8.81 7.72 -13.35
C VAL A 19 8.93 6.30 -12.81
N SER A 20 8.81 5.31 -13.69
CA SER A 20 8.84 3.90 -13.29
C SER A 20 10.19 3.53 -12.63
N LEU A 21 10.19 2.47 -11.82
CA LEU A 21 11.44 1.92 -11.29
C LEU A 21 12.39 1.49 -12.42
N GLY A 22 11.87 1.02 -13.56
CA GLY A 22 12.67 0.71 -14.73
C GLY A 22 13.41 1.93 -15.30
N VAL A 23 12.74 3.09 -15.38
CA VAL A 23 13.36 4.34 -15.82
C VAL A 23 14.44 4.78 -14.84
N LEU A 24 14.18 4.72 -13.52
CA LEU A 24 15.20 5.04 -12.50
C LEU A 24 16.44 4.14 -12.63
N LYS A 25 16.25 2.84 -12.88
CA LYS A 25 17.35 1.88 -13.08
C LYS A 25 18.13 2.12 -14.38
N SER A 26 17.48 2.64 -15.41
CA SER A 26 18.12 2.93 -16.70
C SER A 26 19.05 4.13 -16.67
N LYS A 27 19.03 4.93 -15.58
CA LYS A 27 19.78 6.17 -15.43
C LYS A 27 19.48 7.24 -16.50
N MET A 28 18.33 7.14 -17.17
CA MET A 28 17.83 8.18 -18.09
C MET A 28 17.55 9.51 -17.39
N VAL A 29 17.24 9.49 -16.08
CA VAL A 29 17.04 10.69 -15.28
C VAL A 29 18.29 10.97 -14.46
N THR A 30 18.91 12.13 -14.69
CA THR A 30 20.05 12.60 -13.89
C THR A 30 19.57 13.51 -12.77
N PHE A 31 20.01 13.23 -11.54
CA PHE A 31 19.73 14.05 -10.37
C PHE A 31 20.97 14.86 -9.99
N ASN A 32 20.81 16.17 -9.81
CA ASN A 32 21.87 17.06 -9.36
C ASN A 32 21.39 17.87 -8.13
N PRO A 33 21.96 17.68 -6.93
CA PRO A 33 23.03 16.72 -6.61
C PRO A 33 22.58 15.25 -6.76
N PRO A 34 23.52 14.29 -6.88
CA PRO A 34 23.19 12.87 -6.96
C PRO A 34 22.32 12.38 -5.79
N LEU A 35 21.50 11.36 -6.06
CA LEU A 35 20.67 10.75 -5.01
C LEU A 35 21.54 10.12 -3.91
N PRO A 36 21.11 10.17 -2.64
CA PRO A 36 21.83 9.51 -1.54
C PRO A 36 21.98 8.00 -1.75
N LEU A 37 23.07 7.42 -1.24
CA LEU A 37 23.38 5.99 -1.38
C LEU A 37 22.25 5.05 -0.92
N TRP A 38 21.53 5.42 0.15
CA TRP A 38 20.42 4.61 0.64
C TRP A 38 19.25 4.54 -0.35
N LYS A 39 19.08 5.55 -1.21
CA LYS A 39 18.04 5.61 -2.23
C LYS A 39 18.46 4.81 -3.46
N THR A 40 19.67 5.05 -3.97
CA THR A 40 20.20 4.31 -5.14
C THR A 40 20.30 2.82 -4.84
N ALA A 41 20.76 2.43 -3.65
CA ALA A 41 20.81 1.03 -3.24
C ALA A 41 19.42 0.35 -3.24
N SER A 42 18.34 1.09 -2.90
CA SER A 42 16.98 0.54 -2.98
C SER A 42 16.47 0.45 -4.41
N ILE A 43 16.79 1.45 -5.25
CA ILE A 43 16.52 1.39 -6.70
C ILE A 43 17.18 0.13 -7.28
N ASP A 44 18.43 -0.15 -6.95
CA ASP A 44 19.18 -1.29 -7.50
C ASP A 44 18.69 -2.64 -6.97
N LYS A 45 18.41 -2.74 -5.67
CA LYS A 45 17.95 -3.98 -5.01
C LYS A 45 16.59 -4.44 -5.51
N LEU A 46 15.63 -3.54 -5.63
CA LEU A 46 14.29 -3.92 -6.09
C LEU A 46 14.36 -4.47 -7.52
N GLY A 47 13.59 -5.52 -7.79
CA GLY A 47 13.45 -6.07 -9.12
C GLY A 47 12.43 -5.29 -9.93
N PHE A 48 12.58 -5.26 -11.24
CA PHE A 48 11.57 -4.72 -12.16
C PHE A 48 11.27 -5.76 -13.23
N GLY A 49 10.05 -6.30 -13.19
CA GLY A 49 9.64 -7.47 -13.95
C GLY A 49 9.23 -7.15 -15.38
N LEU A 50 8.88 -8.20 -16.11
CA LEU A 50 8.33 -8.11 -17.46
C LEU A 50 7.24 -9.15 -17.65
N ILE A 51 6.11 -8.69 -18.18
CA ILE A 51 5.02 -9.51 -18.70
C ILE A 51 4.49 -8.81 -19.96
N ASN A 52 4.34 -9.54 -21.06
CA ASN A 52 3.84 -8.98 -22.31
C ASN A 52 2.55 -9.68 -22.73
N LYS A 53 1.82 -9.02 -23.62
CA LYS A 53 0.50 -9.43 -24.09
C LYS A 53 0.48 -9.45 -25.61
N LEU A 54 -0.21 -10.43 -26.18
CA LEU A 54 -0.65 -10.43 -27.56
C LEU A 54 -2.18 -10.34 -27.58
N VAL A 55 -2.71 -9.27 -28.17
CA VAL A 55 -4.14 -8.98 -28.28
C VAL A 55 -4.59 -9.37 -29.68
N LEU A 56 -5.67 -10.14 -29.75
CA LEU A 56 -6.27 -10.65 -30.98
C LEU A 56 -7.76 -10.29 -30.97
N GLU A 57 -8.23 -9.54 -31.96
CA GLU A 57 -9.63 -9.13 -32.13
C GLU A 57 -10.25 -9.86 -33.34
N TRP A 58 -11.47 -10.36 -33.20
CA TRP A 58 -12.29 -10.95 -34.26
C TRP A 58 -13.56 -10.15 -34.50
N LYS A 59 -14.31 -10.51 -35.57
CA LYS A 59 -15.68 -10.06 -35.74
C LYS A 59 -16.62 -10.77 -34.77
N GLU A 60 -17.84 -10.25 -34.62
CA GLU A 60 -18.81 -10.76 -33.64
C GLU A 60 -19.28 -12.18 -34.01
N GLU A 61 -19.54 -12.38 -35.29
CA GLU A 61 -19.97 -13.63 -35.91
C GLU A 61 -18.87 -14.72 -35.89
N ASP A 62 -17.62 -14.32 -35.67
CA ASP A 62 -16.42 -15.17 -35.72
C ASP A 62 -16.00 -15.69 -34.33
N ILE A 63 -16.80 -15.45 -33.29
CA ILE A 63 -16.52 -15.98 -31.94
C ILE A 63 -16.62 -17.51 -31.95
N PHE A 64 -15.47 -18.18 -31.83
CA PHE A 64 -15.37 -19.64 -31.82
C PHE A 64 -15.16 -20.23 -30.40
N TRP A 65 -14.87 -19.40 -29.40
CA TRP A 65 -14.61 -19.84 -28.03
C TRP A 65 -15.90 -19.87 -27.20
N ARG A 66 -15.91 -20.71 -26.16
CA ARG A 66 -17.00 -20.75 -25.17
C ARG A 66 -17.00 -19.48 -24.32
N ASP A 67 -18.15 -19.13 -23.73
CA ASP A 67 -18.24 -18.02 -22.77
C ASP A 67 -17.57 -18.36 -21.43
N VAL A 68 -16.23 -18.34 -21.44
CA VAL A 68 -15.36 -18.49 -20.27
C VAL A 68 -14.47 -17.26 -20.16
N ASP A 69 -14.12 -16.87 -18.93
CA ASP A 69 -13.29 -15.68 -18.70
C ASP A 69 -11.84 -15.90 -19.14
N MET A 70 -11.35 -17.14 -19.04
CA MET A 70 -9.98 -17.50 -19.39
C MET A 70 -9.83 -19.01 -19.63
N PHE A 71 -8.83 -19.37 -20.44
CA PHE A 71 -8.40 -20.75 -20.62
C PHE A 71 -6.88 -20.85 -20.78
N GLY A 72 -6.31 -21.97 -20.34
CA GLY A 72 -4.87 -22.21 -20.32
C GLY A 72 -4.40 -23.15 -21.43
N HIS A 73 -3.12 -23.06 -21.77
CA HIS A 73 -2.41 -23.98 -22.64
C HIS A 73 -1.12 -24.42 -21.94
N ILE A 74 -1.00 -25.72 -21.68
CA ILE A 74 0.19 -26.30 -21.05
C ILE A 74 1.25 -26.46 -22.15
N LYS A 75 2.47 -25.99 -21.88
CA LYS A 75 3.59 -26.10 -22.82
C LYS A 75 4.42 -27.35 -22.51
N ASP A 76 4.95 -27.97 -23.55
CA ASP A 76 5.64 -29.26 -23.46
C ASP A 76 6.98 -29.21 -22.71
N SER A 77 7.55 -28.02 -22.52
CA SER A 77 8.84 -27.84 -21.85
C SER A 77 8.79 -26.76 -20.75
N PRO A 78 9.49 -26.96 -19.62
CA PRO A 78 9.62 -25.96 -18.55
C PRO A 78 10.20 -24.62 -19.03
N GLU A 79 11.08 -24.63 -20.03
CA GLU A 79 11.74 -23.45 -20.59
C GLU A 79 10.72 -22.53 -21.29
N ASN A 80 9.69 -23.12 -21.90
CA ASN A 80 8.65 -22.42 -22.65
C ASN A 80 7.36 -22.21 -21.85
N ARG A 81 7.31 -22.57 -20.56
CA ARG A 81 6.10 -22.54 -19.73
C ARG A 81 5.38 -21.19 -19.65
N GLY A 82 6.10 -20.09 -19.90
CA GLY A 82 5.56 -18.74 -19.89
C GLY A 82 5.16 -18.22 -21.28
N ASN A 83 5.37 -18.99 -22.34
CA ASN A 83 5.09 -18.60 -23.71
C ASN A 83 3.63 -18.92 -24.06
N ASN A 84 2.81 -17.88 -24.29
CA ASN A 84 1.42 -18.01 -24.73
C ASN A 84 0.65 -19.10 -23.95
N TYR A 85 0.75 -19.05 -22.62
CA TYR A 85 0.30 -20.15 -21.75
C TYR A 85 -1.16 -19.99 -21.30
N MET A 86 -1.78 -18.86 -21.61
CA MET A 86 -3.10 -18.48 -21.13
C MET A 86 -3.71 -17.41 -22.02
N TYR A 87 -5.00 -17.56 -22.33
CA TYR A 87 -5.83 -16.59 -23.03
C TYR A 87 -6.91 -16.06 -22.11
N TRP A 88 -7.12 -14.74 -22.16
CA TRP A 88 -8.19 -14.03 -21.47
C TRP A 88 -9.24 -13.60 -22.48
N ASN A 89 -10.49 -13.95 -22.22
CA ASN A 89 -11.63 -13.46 -22.99
C ASN A 89 -12.06 -12.11 -22.42
N LEU A 90 -11.84 -11.05 -23.19
CA LEU A 90 -12.19 -9.70 -22.76
C LEU A 90 -13.56 -9.23 -23.25
N LYS A 91 -14.33 -10.06 -23.95
CA LYS A 91 -15.64 -9.69 -24.50
C LYS A 91 -16.57 -9.07 -23.47
N LYS A 92 -16.65 -9.65 -22.27
CA LYS A 92 -17.49 -9.14 -21.17
C LYS A 92 -17.06 -7.76 -20.66
N VAL A 93 -15.77 -7.44 -20.75
CA VAL A 93 -15.19 -6.20 -20.20
C VAL A 93 -15.14 -5.09 -21.26
N THR A 94 -14.84 -5.44 -22.51
CA THR A 94 -14.63 -4.47 -23.60
C THR A 94 -15.82 -4.35 -24.55
N GLY A 95 -16.77 -5.29 -24.50
CA GLY A 95 -17.85 -5.41 -25.48
C GLY A 95 -17.36 -5.92 -26.85
N LYS A 96 -16.08 -6.23 -27.03
CA LYS A 96 -15.47 -6.64 -28.32
C LYS A 96 -14.95 -8.08 -28.29
N PRO A 97 -15.03 -8.84 -29.40
CA PRO A 97 -14.50 -10.21 -29.51
C PRO A 97 -12.96 -10.27 -29.41
N ILE A 98 -12.43 -10.11 -28.20
CA ILE A 98 -10.99 -10.00 -27.95
C ILE A 98 -10.51 -11.15 -27.08
N LEU A 99 -9.51 -11.89 -27.58
CA LEU A 99 -8.66 -12.73 -26.75
C LEU A 99 -7.31 -12.04 -26.51
N VAL A 100 -6.84 -12.11 -25.26
CA VAL A 100 -5.50 -11.65 -24.89
C VAL A 100 -4.67 -12.81 -24.39
N SER A 101 -3.62 -13.13 -25.13
CA SER A 101 -2.59 -14.08 -24.73
C SER A 101 -1.53 -13.42 -23.86
N ILE A 102 -1.05 -14.15 -22.84
CA ILE A 102 -0.07 -13.67 -21.86
C ILE A 102 1.28 -14.37 -22.03
N PHE A 103 2.35 -13.58 -21.98
CA PHE A 103 3.74 -14.02 -22.05
C PHE A 103 4.48 -13.59 -20.79
N SER A 104 5.04 -14.55 -20.06
CA SER A 104 5.69 -14.33 -18.76
C SER A 104 7.08 -14.97 -18.68
N GLY A 105 7.89 -14.54 -17.70
CA GLY A 105 9.25 -15.04 -17.52
C GLY A 105 10.13 -14.77 -18.74
N LYS A 106 10.97 -15.75 -19.13
CA LYS A 106 11.87 -15.63 -20.28
C LYS A 106 11.12 -15.39 -21.60
N ALA A 107 9.91 -15.91 -21.74
CA ALA A 107 9.09 -15.74 -22.95
C ALA A 107 8.64 -14.28 -23.15
N ALA A 108 8.45 -13.51 -22.07
CA ALA A 108 8.08 -12.10 -22.18
C ALA A 108 9.17 -11.27 -22.87
N HIS A 109 10.45 -11.61 -22.64
CA HIS A 109 11.58 -10.99 -23.32
C HIS A 109 11.65 -11.41 -24.79
N LYS A 110 11.44 -12.71 -25.07
CA LYS A 110 11.46 -13.25 -26.44
C LYS A 110 10.38 -12.58 -27.30
N LEU A 111 9.17 -12.37 -26.77
CA LEU A 111 8.07 -11.71 -27.48
C LEU A 111 8.47 -10.34 -28.06
N GLU A 112 9.25 -9.53 -27.34
CA GLU A 112 9.59 -8.18 -27.84
C GLU A 112 10.45 -8.22 -29.10
N ILE A 113 11.36 -9.20 -29.20
CA ILE A 113 12.27 -9.38 -30.34
C ILE A 113 11.69 -10.27 -31.45
N THR A 114 10.61 -11.01 -31.20
CA THR A 114 9.94 -11.81 -32.23
C THR A 114 8.99 -10.95 -33.07
N PRO A 115 8.98 -11.06 -34.41
CA PRO A 115 7.99 -10.40 -35.27
C PRO A 115 6.55 -10.68 -34.82
N LYS A 116 5.65 -9.69 -34.98
CA LYS A 116 4.26 -9.82 -34.51
C LYS A 116 3.53 -10.92 -35.27
N GLU A 117 3.83 -11.05 -36.55
CA GLU A 117 3.23 -11.99 -37.49
C GLU A 117 3.52 -13.44 -37.08
N ASP A 118 4.76 -13.73 -36.68
CA ASP A 118 5.16 -15.04 -36.17
C ASP A 118 4.44 -15.39 -34.85
N LEU A 119 4.26 -14.41 -33.97
CA LEU A 119 3.54 -14.59 -32.69
C LEU A 119 2.05 -14.85 -32.92
N VAL A 120 1.45 -14.14 -33.88
CA VAL A 120 0.05 -14.36 -34.30
C VAL A 120 -0.10 -15.74 -34.91
N LYS A 121 0.82 -16.15 -35.79
CA LYS A 121 0.84 -17.50 -36.36
C LYS A 121 0.94 -18.57 -35.28
N GLU A 122 1.88 -18.44 -34.32
CA GLU A 122 2.01 -19.39 -33.21
C GLU A 122 0.73 -19.46 -32.36
N ALA A 123 0.10 -18.31 -32.10
CA ALA A 123 -1.16 -18.25 -31.35
C ALA A 123 -2.31 -18.92 -32.12
N MET A 124 -2.44 -18.67 -33.42
CA MET A 124 -3.46 -19.28 -34.26
C MET A 124 -3.25 -20.79 -34.43
N ASP A 125 -2.00 -21.25 -34.60
CA ASP A 125 -1.67 -22.67 -34.64
C ASP A 125 -2.11 -23.38 -33.34
N GLN A 126 -1.98 -22.71 -32.18
CA GLN A 126 -2.47 -23.23 -30.90
C GLN A 126 -4.00 -23.20 -30.81
N LEU A 127 -4.65 -22.10 -31.17
CA LEU A 127 -6.10 -21.98 -31.10
C LEU A 127 -6.79 -22.97 -32.05
N ARG A 128 -6.25 -23.20 -33.24
CA ARG A 128 -6.73 -24.21 -34.21
C ARG A 128 -6.61 -25.64 -33.68
N ARG A 129 -5.59 -25.94 -32.87
CA ARG A 129 -5.50 -27.25 -32.18
C ARG A 129 -6.59 -27.43 -31.12
N ILE A 130 -7.04 -26.35 -30.49
CA ILE A 130 -8.06 -26.39 -29.43
C ILE A 130 -9.48 -26.42 -30.03
N TYR A 131 -9.73 -25.59 -31.04
CA TYR A 131 -11.09 -25.31 -31.54
C TYR A 131 -11.36 -25.81 -32.97
N GLY A 132 -10.35 -26.34 -33.67
CA GLY A 132 -10.45 -26.82 -35.05
C GLY A 132 -9.80 -25.88 -36.07
N GLN A 133 -9.46 -26.42 -37.24
CA GLN A 133 -8.70 -25.70 -38.27
C GLN A 133 -9.49 -24.58 -38.96
N GLN A 134 -10.82 -24.63 -38.90
CA GLN A 134 -11.74 -23.72 -39.56
C GLN A 134 -11.91 -22.37 -38.88
N ILE A 135 -11.28 -22.13 -37.72
CA ILE A 135 -11.41 -20.83 -37.05
C ILE A 135 -10.76 -19.70 -37.88
N PRO A 136 -11.42 -18.54 -38.00
CA PRO A 136 -10.92 -17.43 -38.80
C PRO A 136 -9.71 -16.74 -38.15
N ASP A 137 -8.90 -16.09 -38.97
CA ASP A 137 -7.82 -15.23 -38.49
C ASP A 137 -8.36 -13.94 -37.84
N PRO A 138 -7.64 -13.36 -36.87
CA PRO A 138 -8.05 -12.12 -36.22
C PRO A 138 -7.98 -10.94 -37.18
N ILE A 139 -8.94 -10.02 -37.06
CA ILE A 139 -9.02 -8.79 -37.87
C ILE A 139 -8.07 -7.69 -37.39
N ARG A 140 -7.68 -7.71 -36.10
CA ARG A 140 -6.67 -6.79 -35.55
C ARG A 140 -5.79 -7.49 -34.54
N THR A 141 -4.51 -7.10 -34.53
CA THR A 141 -3.51 -7.68 -33.64
C THR A 141 -2.57 -6.63 -33.08
N LEU A 142 -2.29 -6.71 -31.78
CA LEU A 142 -1.36 -5.84 -31.07
C LEU A 142 -0.48 -6.65 -30.14
N LYS A 143 0.83 -6.37 -30.11
CA LYS A 143 1.74 -6.90 -29.09
C LYS A 143 2.25 -5.77 -28.22
N THR A 144 2.39 -6.00 -26.92
CA THR A 144 3.00 -5.01 -26.01
C THR A 144 4.53 -5.13 -26.05
N GLY A 145 5.22 -4.04 -25.72
CA GLY A 145 6.68 -3.98 -25.58
C GLY A 145 7.08 -3.15 -24.37
N TRP A 146 6.74 -3.62 -23.16
CA TRP A 146 6.93 -2.83 -21.95
C TRP A 146 8.41 -2.58 -21.59
N LYS A 147 9.33 -3.49 -21.94
CA LYS A 147 10.76 -3.30 -21.69
C LYS A 147 11.39 -2.32 -22.67
N SER A 148 11.01 -2.41 -23.94
CA SER A 148 11.48 -1.52 -25.01
C SER A 148 10.88 -0.12 -24.94
N ASP A 149 9.72 0.04 -24.30
CA ASP A 149 9.14 1.35 -24.00
C ASP A 149 10.11 2.20 -23.13
N PRO A 150 10.58 3.36 -23.64
CA PRO A 150 11.53 4.20 -22.92
C PRO A 150 10.94 4.84 -21.64
N LEU A 151 9.63 4.97 -21.54
CA LEU A 151 8.93 5.57 -20.40
C LEU A 151 8.58 4.55 -19.31
N ALA A 152 8.63 3.25 -19.64
CA ALA A 152 8.32 2.18 -18.70
C ALA A 152 9.54 1.31 -18.35
N ARG A 153 10.34 0.87 -19.33
CA ARG A 153 11.53 0.00 -19.15
C ARG A 153 11.25 -1.30 -18.39
N GLY A 154 10.04 -1.84 -18.51
CA GLY A 154 9.54 -3.04 -17.84
C GLY A 154 8.08 -2.86 -17.41
N THR A 155 7.55 -3.78 -16.62
CA THR A 155 6.14 -3.73 -16.21
C THR A 155 5.93 -3.17 -14.82
N TYR A 156 6.45 -3.86 -13.81
CA TYR A 156 6.22 -3.50 -12.42
C TYR A 156 7.25 -4.15 -11.49
N SER A 157 7.39 -3.55 -10.30
CA SER A 157 8.36 -3.97 -9.29
C SER A 157 8.08 -5.36 -8.72
N TYR A 158 9.14 -6.06 -8.31
CA TYR A 158 9.05 -7.27 -7.48
C TYR A 158 10.18 -7.31 -6.44
N VAL A 159 10.00 -8.12 -5.39
CA VAL A 159 11.04 -8.35 -4.38
C VAL A 159 12.08 -9.32 -4.94
N LYS A 160 13.14 -8.79 -5.56
CA LYS A 160 14.29 -9.59 -6.04
C LYS A 160 14.99 -10.26 -4.86
N VAL A 161 15.65 -11.40 -5.11
CA VAL A 161 16.53 -12.03 -4.12
C VAL A 161 17.53 -11.01 -3.59
N GLY A 162 17.62 -10.89 -2.26
CA GLY A 162 18.44 -9.88 -1.57
C GLY A 162 17.70 -8.57 -1.22
N ALA A 163 16.55 -8.29 -1.83
CA ALA A 163 15.68 -7.18 -1.48
C ALA A 163 14.63 -7.58 -0.43
N ASN A 164 13.98 -6.59 0.17
CA ASN A 164 12.85 -6.80 1.07
C ASN A 164 11.88 -5.61 1.06
N GLY A 165 10.79 -5.72 1.83
CA GLY A 165 9.75 -4.67 1.88
C GLY A 165 10.27 -3.30 2.30
N SER A 166 11.33 -3.20 3.11
CA SER A 166 11.90 -1.90 3.50
C SER A 166 12.54 -1.15 2.34
N ASP A 167 12.87 -1.82 1.24
CA ASP A 167 13.42 -1.15 0.07
C ASP A 167 12.35 -0.33 -0.68
N TYR A 168 11.07 -0.73 -0.61
CA TYR A 168 9.95 0.11 -1.05
C TYR A 168 9.80 1.34 -0.14
N ASP A 169 9.87 1.14 1.18
CA ASP A 169 9.77 2.24 2.15
C ASP A 169 10.89 3.26 1.95
N LYS A 170 12.13 2.80 1.72
CA LYS A 170 13.26 3.67 1.38
C LYS A 170 13.01 4.35 0.04
N LEU A 171 12.57 3.65 -1.00
CA LEU A 171 12.28 4.26 -2.30
C LEU A 171 11.20 5.36 -2.19
N ALA A 172 10.25 5.25 -1.27
CA ALA A 172 9.23 6.28 -0.99
C ALA A 172 9.73 7.52 -0.22
N ARG A 173 10.83 7.41 0.55
CA ARG A 173 11.30 8.52 1.43
C ARG A 173 11.66 9.78 0.62
N PRO A 174 11.23 10.99 1.00
CA PRO A 174 11.66 12.21 0.33
C PRO A 174 13.16 12.47 0.54
N VAL A 175 13.75 13.28 -0.34
CA VAL A 175 15.12 13.76 -0.25
C VAL A 175 15.11 15.27 -0.01
N LYS A 176 15.72 15.69 1.10
CA LYS A 176 15.85 17.11 1.52
C LYS A 176 14.53 17.89 1.52
N GLU A 177 13.40 17.22 1.73
CA GLU A 177 12.05 17.80 1.72
C GLU A 177 11.71 18.60 0.45
N ARG A 178 12.41 18.34 -0.65
CA ARG A 178 12.21 19.01 -1.95
C ARG A 178 11.93 18.02 -3.07
N LEU A 179 12.46 16.81 -2.96
CA LEU A 179 12.26 15.76 -3.95
C LEU A 179 11.48 14.60 -3.33
N PHE A 180 10.25 14.40 -3.79
CA PHE A 180 9.33 13.37 -3.32
C PHE A 180 9.22 12.25 -4.35
N PHE A 181 8.81 11.05 -3.93
CA PHE A 181 8.70 9.88 -4.79
C PHE A 181 7.33 9.23 -4.62
N ALA A 182 6.64 8.99 -5.73
CA ALA A 182 5.40 8.24 -5.79
C ALA A 182 5.44 7.25 -6.96
N GLY A 183 4.52 6.29 -6.99
CA GLY A 183 4.45 5.23 -8.00
C GLY A 183 4.21 3.86 -7.38
N GLU A 184 3.98 2.85 -8.21
CA GLU A 184 3.73 1.49 -7.76
C GLU A 184 4.91 0.91 -6.96
N ALA A 185 6.14 1.35 -7.27
CA ALA A 185 7.37 0.95 -6.59
C ALA A 185 7.64 1.69 -5.27
N THR A 186 6.76 2.62 -4.83
CA THR A 186 6.90 3.32 -3.55
C THR A 186 5.82 2.92 -2.54
N CYS A 187 4.98 1.93 -2.86
CA CYS A 187 3.96 1.40 -1.95
C CYS A 187 4.30 -0.02 -1.48
N ARG A 188 4.82 -0.16 -0.26
CA ARG A 188 5.18 -1.48 0.30
C ARG A 188 4.01 -2.44 0.45
N LEU A 189 2.83 -1.93 0.82
CA LEU A 189 1.66 -2.78 1.11
C LEU A 189 0.96 -3.30 -0.16
N TYR A 190 1.02 -2.52 -1.24
CA TYR A 190 0.33 -2.81 -2.50
C TYR A 190 1.23 -2.59 -3.73
N PRO A 191 2.46 -3.14 -3.77
CA PRO A 191 3.38 -2.89 -4.88
C PRO A 191 2.85 -3.50 -6.17
N ALA A 192 3.31 -3.01 -7.32
CA ALA A 192 2.93 -3.53 -8.64
C ALA A 192 1.42 -3.46 -8.96
N THR A 193 0.70 -2.49 -8.36
CA THR A 193 -0.73 -2.33 -8.60
C THR A 193 -1.12 -0.86 -8.82
N VAL A 194 -2.21 -0.63 -9.56
CA VAL A 194 -2.79 0.71 -9.73
C VAL A 194 -3.25 1.33 -8.41
N PRO A 195 -3.96 0.60 -7.50
CA PRO A 195 -4.29 1.15 -6.18
C PRO A 195 -3.05 1.52 -5.35
N GLY A 196 -1.96 0.77 -5.45
CA GLY A 196 -0.70 1.10 -4.78
C GLY A 196 -0.08 2.39 -5.31
N ALA A 197 -0.04 2.57 -6.63
CA ALA A 197 0.40 3.80 -7.27
C ALA A 197 -0.45 5.00 -6.82
N HIS A 198 -1.79 4.86 -6.85
CA HIS A 198 -2.71 5.90 -6.39
C HIS A 198 -2.50 6.26 -4.91
N ALA A 199 -2.44 5.26 -4.01
CA ALA A 199 -2.22 5.49 -2.59
C ALA A 199 -0.87 6.17 -2.32
N SER A 200 0.17 5.81 -3.06
CA SER A 200 1.48 6.47 -2.94
C SER A 200 1.45 7.93 -3.38
N GLY A 201 0.65 8.27 -4.40
CA GLY A 201 0.45 9.65 -4.85
C GLY A 201 -0.23 10.50 -3.77
N LEU A 202 -1.28 9.98 -3.14
CA LEU A 202 -1.93 10.64 -2.00
C LEU A 202 -0.95 10.83 -0.83
N PHE A 203 -0.11 9.84 -0.56
CA PHE A 203 0.89 9.93 0.49
C PHE A 203 1.92 11.04 0.20
N ALA A 204 2.49 11.06 -1.01
CA ALA A 204 3.43 12.09 -1.43
C ALA A 204 2.80 13.49 -1.39
N ALA A 205 1.54 13.63 -1.83
CA ALA A 205 0.79 14.89 -1.72
C ALA A 205 0.66 15.37 -0.27
N GLY A 206 0.38 14.47 0.67
CA GLY A 206 0.36 14.78 2.11
C GLY A 206 1.73 15.23 2.64
N GLN A 207 2.81 14.56 2.21
CA GLN A 207 4.17 14.96 2.60
C GLN A 207 4.56 16.34 2.07
N ILE A 208 4.15 16.67 0.84
CA ILE A 208 4.38 17.99 0.23
C ILE A 208 3.59 19.06 0.98
N ALA A 209 2.31 18.80 1.27
CA ALA A 209 1.49 19.74 2.04
C ALA A 209 2.08 20.00 3.43
N ASP A 210 2.63 18.95 4.07
CA ASP A 210 3.32 19.05 5.34
C ASP A 210 4.64 19.83 5.26
N ALA A 211 5.45 19.59 4.24
CA ALA A 211 6.72 20.29 4.02
C ALA A 211 6.51 21.77 3.60
N ALA A 212 5.44 22.04 2.85
CA ALA A 212 5.02 23.38 2.46
C ALA A 212 4.44 24.18 3.63
N ASN A 213 4.18 23.55 4.78
CA ASN A 213 3.59 24.24 5.93
C ASN A 213 4.65 25.11 6.64
N PRO A 214 4.56 26.45 6.55
CA PRO A 214 5.55 27.34 7.12
C PRO A 214 5.65 27.23 8.65
N VAL A 215 4.57 26.82 9.32
CA VAL A 215 4.55 26.65 10.79
C VAL A 215 5.43 25.48 11.21
N LYS A 216 5.40 24.36 10.48
CA LYS A 216 6.28 23.20 10.76
C LYS A 216 7.74 23.55 10.51
N HIS A 217 8.02 24.27 9.42
CA HIS A 217 9.38 24.66 9.06
C HIS A 217 10.01 25.64 10.07
N GLU A 218 9.25 26.61 10.58
CA GLU A 218 9.72 27.53 11.63
C GLU A 218 9.88 26.81 12.99
N LEU A 219 8.99 25.88 13.34
CA LEU A 219 9.17 25.03 14.51
C LEU A 219 10.44 24.18 14.43
N PHE A 220 10.73 23.63 13.25
CA PHE A 220 11.95 22.86 13.02
C PHE A 220 13.20 23.73 13.18
N LYS A 221 13.22 24.92 12.55
CA LYS A 221 14.31 25.90 12.69
C LYS A 221 14.51 26.36 14.14
N ALA A 222 13.42 26.65 14.84
CA ALA A 222 13.46 26.99 16.26
C ALA A 222 14.09 25.84 17.06
N ASN A 223 13.66 24.60 16.81
CA ASN A 223 14.17 23.44 17.51
C ASN A 223 15.65 23.18 17.22
N GLU A 224 16.11 23.31 15.96
CA GLU A 224 17.54 23.24 15.62
C GLU A 224 18.36 24.35 16.30
N ALA A 225 17.86 25.59 16.33
CA ALA A 225 18.53 26.71 17.00
C ALA A 225 18.62 26.51 18.52
N ILE A 226 17.62 25.87 19.13
CA ILE A 226 17.63 25.48 20.54
C ILE A 226 18.66 24.38 20.78
N MET A 227 18.69 23.35 19.93
CA MET A 227 19.60 22.20 20.07
C MET A 227 21.07 22.56 19.79
N SER A 228 21.35 23.48 18.87
CA SER A 228 22.70 23.98 18.63
C SER A 228 23.23 24.81 19.80
N ARG A 229 22.37 25.63 20.43
CA ARG A 229 22.70 26.37 21.67
C ARG A 229 22.87 25.46 22.89
N PHE A 230 22.17 24.33 22.92
CA PHE A 230 22.35 23.29 23.93
C PHE A 230 23.75 22.65 23.83
N LYS A 231 24.21 22.34 22.62
CA LYS A 231 25.58 21.85 22.37
C LYS A 231 26.67 22.89 22.70
N ALA A 232 26.33 24.18 22.72
CA ALA A 232 27.25 25.27 23.04
C ALA A 232 27.32 25.66 24.54
N GLY A 233 26.70 24.88 25.45
CA GLY A 233 26.93 25.01 26.90
C GLY A 233 26.25 26.20 27.61
N GLY A 234 25.20 26.80 27.02
CA GLY A 234 24.53 27.97 27.61
C GLY A 234 23.70 27.68 28.89
N SER A 235 23.74 28.59 29.87
CA SER A 235 23.03 28.46 31.15
C SER A 235 21.49 28.57 31.05
N GLY A 236 20.78 27.86 31.94
CA GLY A 236 19.33 27.60 31.88
C GLY A 236 18.38 28.81 31.94
N LYS A 237 18.83 30.01 32.36
CA LYS A 237 18.01 31.24 32.33
C LYS A 237 17.95 31.86 30.92
N ARG A 238 19.07 31.86 30.18
CA ARG A 238 19.11 32.28 28.76
C ARG A 238 18.34 31.31 27.87
N PHE A 239 18.32 30.04 28.23
CA PHE A 239 17.56 28.96 27.58
C PHE A 239 16.04 29.23 27.57
N ARG A 240 15.45 29.57 28.72
CA ARG A 240 14.00 29.83 28.83
C ARG A 240 13.54 31.05 28.04
N LYS A 241 14.39 32.09 27.96
CA LYS A 241 14.11 33.30 27.16
C LYS A 241 14.17 33.00 25.66
N GLY A 242 15.24 32.36 25.18
CA GLY A 242 15.37 32.02 23.76
C GLY A 242 14.28 31.07 23.24
N PHE A 243 13.81 30.13 24.07
CA PHE A 243 12.69 29.25 23.72
C PHE A 243 11.35 30.01 23.65
N ARG A 244 11.14 30.98 24.56
CA ARG A 244 9.95 31.84 24.58
C ARG A 244 9.90 32.74 23.34
N ASP A 245 11.02 33.39 23.02
CA ASP A 245 11.12 34.28 21.87
C ASP A 245 10.89 33.53 20.54
N ALA A 246 11.44 32.30 20.41
CA ALA A 246 11.21 31.44 19.25
C ALA A 246 9.75 30.96 19.16
N ARG A 247 9.13 30.63 20.30
CA ARG A 247 7.71 30.26 20.37
C ARG A 247 6.80 31.41 19.96
N GLU A 248 7.05 32.63 20.44
CA GLU A 248 6.27 33.81 20.08
C GLU A 248 6.42 34.15 18.59
N ALA A 249 7.62 34.01 18.02
CA ALA A 249 7.85 34.19 16.59
C ALA A 249 7.03 33.19 15.73
N VAL A 250 6.98 31.92 16.13
CA VAL A 250 6.16 30.88 15.45
C VAL A 250 4.68 31.20 15.54
N ILE A 251 4.18 31.59 16.72
CA ILE A 251 2.76 31.92 16.94
C ILE A 251 2.36 33.14 16.10
N ASN A 252 3.16 34.20 16.13
CA ASN A 252 2.86 35.45 15.42
C ASN A 252 2.85 35.26 13.89
N ARG A 253 3.77 34.47 13.33
CA ARG A 253 3.78 34.17 11.88
C ARG A 253 2.69 33.19 11.45
N SER A 254 2.39 32.18 12.28
CA SER A 254 1.24 31.29 12.05
C SER A 254 -0.04 32.11 11.89
N ASN A 255 -0.29 33.02 12.84
CA ASN A 255 -1.44 33.92 12.79
C ASN A 255 -1.42 34.85 11.55
N SER A 256 -0.25 35.37 11.17
CA SER A 256 -0.09 36.19 9.95
C SER A 256 -0.42 35.42 8.66
N TRP A 257 0.02 34.17 8.53
CA TRP A 257 -0.27 33.30 7.37
C TRP A 257 -1.77 33.00 7.23
N PHE A 258 -2.44 32.70 8.35
CA PHE A 258 -3.88 32.47 8.34
C PHE A 258 -4.70 33.75 8.06
N SER A 259 -4.12 34.94 8.29
CA SER A 259 -4.74 36.23 7.96
C SER A 259 -4.48 36.71 6.53
N THR A 260 -3.34 36.34 5.91
CA THR A 260 -2.97 36.85 4.57
C THR A 260 -3.65 36.10 3.42
N LYS A 261 -4.14 34.89 3.65
CA LYS A 261 -4.91 34.11 2.65
C LYS A 261 -6.41 34.42 2.58
N THR A 262 -6.90 35.43 3.30
CA THR A 262 -8.31 35.86 3.18
C THR A 262 -8.55 36.90 2.08
N ASP A 263 -7.51 37.57 1.56
CA ASP A 263 -7.68 38.64 0.56
C ASP A 263 -7.52 38.20 -0.90
N SER A 264 -6.95 37.03 -1.18
CA SER A 264 -6.94 36.49 -2.54
C SER A 264 -8.18 35.65 -2.80
N LYS A 265 -9.21 36.28 -3.36
CA LYS A 265 -10.26 35.59 -4.12
C LYS A 265 -9.62 34.85 -5.31
N LYS A 266 -9.06 33.65 -5.08
CA LYS A 266 -8.84 32.57 -6.07
C LYS A 266 -8.13 31.37 -5.42
N GLY A 267 -8.87 30.26 -5.30
CA GLY A 267 -8.39 28.93 -5.71
C GLY A 267 -7.59 28.07 -4.72
N LEU A 268 -8.10 26.85 -4.52
CA LEU A 268 -7.39 25.60 -4.17
C LEU A 268 -6.58 25.55 -2.85
N LEU A 269 -7.31 25.43 -1.74
CA LEU A 269 -7.07 24.46 -0.64
C LEU A 269 -8.09 24.80 0.44
N GLY A 270 -9.16 24.01 0.52
CA GLY A 270 -10.28 24.25 1.42
C GLY A 270 -9.86 24.15 2.88
N ILE A 271 -9.60 25.28 3.52
CA ILE A 271 -9.75 25.43 4.97
C ILE A 271 -11.16 26.01 5.17
N ARG A 272 -12.14 25.12 5.31
CA ARG A 272 -13.54 25.51 5.52
C ARG A 272 -13.75 25.70 7.04
N SER A 273 -13.95 26.96 7.44
CA SER A 273 -14.44 27.46 8.74
C SER A 273 -13.42 27.91 9.79
N GLU A 274 -13.84 28.91 10.56
CA GLU A 274 -13.15 29.53 11.72
C GLU A 274 -12.98 28.55 12.91
N GLN A 275 -13.82 27.50 12.95
CA GLN A 275 -13.72 26.41 13.92
C GLN A 275 -12.49 25.51 13.67
N ASP A 276 -12.15 25.22 12.41
CA ASP A 276 -10.95 24.44 12.07
C ASP A 276 -9.66 25.20 12.42
N ARG A 277 -9.65 26.53 12.28
CA ARG A 277 -8.54 27.40 12.71
C ARG A 277 -8.33 27.34 14.22
N SER A 278 -9.43 27.39 14.98
CA SER A 278 -9.42 27.33 16.44
C SER A 278 -8.93 25.96 16.94
N LEU A 279 -9.38 24.88 16.31
CA LEU A 279 -8.96 23.52 16.65
C LEU A 279 -7.47 23.24 16.34
N GLN A 280 -6.95 23.76 15.23
CA GLN A 280 -5.52 23.64 14.91
C GLN A 280 -4.63 24.48 15.84
N LYS A 281 -5.07 25.70 16.19
CA LYS A 281 -4.38 26.55 17.18
C LYS A 281 -4.33 25.89 18.56
N ILE A 282 -5.46 25.35 19.03
CA ILE A 282 -5.55 24.60 20.30
C ILE A 282 -4.65 23.36 20.28
N LYS A 283 -4.62 22.59 19.18
CA LYS A 283 -3.73 21.42 19.05
C LYS A 283 -2.24 21.80 19.07
N LEU A 284 -1.87 22.93 18.47
CA LEU A 284 -0.49 23.43 18.45
C LEU A 284 -0.05 23.88 19.85
N GLU A 285 -0.90 24.64 20.55
CA GLU A 285 -0.66 25.10 21.92
C GLU A 285 -0.56 23.94 22.91
N SER A 286 -1.43 22.92 22.76
CA SER A 286 -1.36 21.66 23.53
C SER A 286 -0.07 20.90 23.28
N SER A 287 0.34 20.72 22.02
CA SER A 287 1.55 19.97 21.67
C SER A 287 2.83 20.67 22.17
N LEU A 288 2.83 22.01 22.19
CA LEU A 288 3.91 22.82 22.75
C LEU A 288 3.94 22.74 24.28
N GLN A 289 2.78 22.70 24.95
CA GLN A 289 2.71 22.54 26.40
C GLN A 289 3.17 21.14 26.84
N ASP A 290 2.80 20.09 26.10
CA ASP A 290 3.24 18.71 26.39
C ASP A 290 4.74 18.51 26.18
N LEU A 291 5.35 19.28 25.25
CA LEU A 291 6.81 19.34 25.09
C LEU A 291 7.48 20.07 26.28
N MET A 292 6.89 21.18 26.76
CA MET A 292 7.40 21.92 27.93
C MET A 292 7.28 21.14 29.24
N ASP A 293 6.24 20.32 29.38
CA ASP A 293 6.01 19.46 30.54
C ASP A 293 6.86 18.17 30.50
N GLY A 294 7.68 17.98 29.45
CA GLY A 294 8.51 16.77 29.26
C GLY A 294 7.71 15.50 28.98
N LYS A 295 6.41 15.61 28.68
CA LYS A 295 5.50 14.48 28.40
C LYS A 295 5.76 13.87 27.02
N ILE A 296 6.32 14.66 26.11
CA ILE A 296 6.83 14.21 24.82
C ILE A 296 8.36 14.16 24.94
N GLY A 297 8.92 12.96 25.02
CA GLY A 297 10.38 12.79 24.99
C GLY A 297 10.97 13.33 23.69
N ILE A 298 12.19 13.88 23.76
CA ILE A 298 13.00 14.29 22.60
C ILE A 298 13.01 13.11 21.62
N LEU A 299 12.33 13.29 20.49
CA LEU A 299 12.20 12.26 19.47
C LEU A 299 13.57 11.95 18.89
N ASP A 300 14.05 10.74 19.14
CA ASP A 300 14.95 10.05 18.23
C ASP A 300 14.22 9.91 16.88
N THR A 301 14.81 10.45 15.82
CA THR A 301 14.15 10.87 14.58
C THR A 301 13.66 9.73 13.68
N ASP A 302 13.65 8.48 14.14
CA ASP A 302 13.56 7.33 13.23
C ASP A 302 12.33 6.40 13.34
N THR A 303 11.38 6.60 14.26
CA THR A 303 10.34 5.55 14.44
C THR A 303 8.87 5.95 14.63
N LYS A 304 8.49 7.23 14.85
CA LYS A 304 7.08 7.57 15.17
C LYS A 304 6.32 8.43 14.15
N ALA A 305 6.99 9.02 13.14
CA ALA A 305 6.30 9.76 12.07
C ALA A 305 5.38 8.89 11.19
N SER A 306 5.55 7.57 11.23
CA SER A 306 4.75 6.60 10.47
C SER A 306 3.45 6.15 11.17
N GLN A 307 3.28 6.41 12.48
CA GLN A 307 2.09 5.99 13.22
C GLN A 307 1.01 7.08 13.31
N SER A 308 1.39 8.35 13.39
CA SER A 308 0.44 9.48 13.43
C SER A 308 -0.25 9.74 12.08
N SER A 309 0.42 9.38 10.97
CA SER A 309 -0.13 9.44 9.62
C SER A 309 -1.18 8.35 9.34
N MET A 310 -1.14 7.21 10.06
CA MET A 310 -2.14 6.14 9.93
C MET A 310 -3.48 6.48 10.61
N SER A 311 -3.49 7.18 11.73
CA SER A 311 -4.76 7.53 12.42
C SER A 311 -5.57 8.57 11.65
N PHE A 312 -4.93 9.35 10.78
CA PHE A 312 -5.62 10.33 9.92
C PHE A 312 -6.35 9.66 8.73
N MET A 313 -5.97 8.43 8.35
CA MET A 313 -6.59 7.70 7.24
C MET A 313 -7.94 7.05 7.58
N GLU A 314 -8.21 6.71 8.85
CA GLU A 314 -9.50 6.09 9.22
C GLU A 314 -10.67 7.10 9.12
N ASP A 315 -10.43 8.38 9.37
CA ASP A 315 -11.48 9.42 9.38
C ASP A 315 -11.87 9.97 7.99
N LEU A 316 -11.05 9.77 6.95
CA LEU A 316 -11.32 10.28 5.59
C LEU A 316 -12.14 9.33 4.71
N THR A 317 -12.60 8.18 5.24
CA THR A 317 -13.33 7.15 4.46
C THR A 317 -14.85 7.30 4.47
N VAL A 318 -15.40 8.44 4.92
CA VAL A 318 -16.86 8.65 4.93
C VAL A 318 -17.31 9.47 3.71
N SER A 319 -17.96 8.75 2.78
CA SER A 319 -18.94 9.23 1.78
C SER A 319 -18.44 10.19 0.69
N SER A 320 -18.32 9.69 -0.54
CA SER A 320 -18.47 10.50 -1.75
C SER A 320 -19.52 9.84 -2.65
N PRO A 321 -20.46 10.60 -3.24
CA PRO A 321 -21.46 10.07 -4.16
C PRO A 321 -20.82 9.71 -5.52
N PRO A 322 -21.47 8.86 -6.33
CA PRO A 322 -20.91 8.41 -7.61
C PRO A 322 -20.82 9.57 -8.62
N LEU A 323 -19.69 9.67 -9.31
CA LEU A 323 -19.51 10.58 -10.45
C LEU A 323 -20.24 10.05 -11.68
N ASP A 324 -21.04 10.92 -12.30
CA ASP A 324 -21.73 10.70 -13.57
C ASP A 324 -20.72 10.79 -14.75
N LEU A 325 -20.66 9.73 -15.55
CA LEU A 325 -19.67 9.51 -16.63
C LEU A 325 -20.12 10.09 -17.99
N LYS A 326 -21.15 10.93 -18.05
CA LYS A 326 -21.74 11.38 -19.33
C LYS A 326 -21.19 12.66 -19.96
N THR A 327 -20.23 13.36 -19.35
CA THR A 327 -19.69 14.61 -19.92
C THR A 327 -18.17 14.62 -20.03
N MET A 328 -17.61 13.70 -20.84
CA MET A 328 -16.29 13.86 -21.45
C MET A 328 -16.31 13.24 -22.86
N GLN A 329 -16.99 13.88 -23.80
CA GLN A 329 -16.69 13.69 -25.23
C GLN A 329 -15.57 14.66 -25.59
N VAL A 330 -14.34 14.16 -25.62
CA VAL A 330 -13.23 14.82 -26.31
C VAL A 330 -13.24 14.31 -27.74
N LYS A 331 -13.31 15.23 -28.70
CA LYS A 331 -13.20 14.93 -30.14
C LYS A 331 -11.89 14.21 -30.41
N GLN A 332 -11.99 13.10 -31.11
CA GLN A 332 -10.88 12.27 -31.56
C GLN A 332 -10.64 12.65 -33.02
N ASP A 333 -9.59 13.43 -33.28
CA ASP A 333 -9.09 13.65 -34.64
C ASP A 333 -7.91 12.69 -34.88
N ASP A 334 -7.93 12.09 -36.06
CA ASP A 334 -7.05 11.01 -36.52
C ASP A 334 -5.60 11.49 -36.74
N ASP A 335 -4.66 11.01 -35.91
CA ASP A 335 -3.22 11.31 -36.08
C ASP A 335 -2.31 10.10 -35.75
N ASP A 336 -2.80 8.88 -35.99
CA ASP A 336 -2.08 7.63 -35.69
C ASP A 336 -0.91 7.33 -36.67
N ASP A 337 -0.71 8.13 -37.72
CA ASP A 337 0.30 7.85 -38.76
C ASP A 337 1.61 8.67 -38.61
N LEU A 338 1.65 9.62 -37.67
CA LEU A 338 2.82 10.49 -37.45
C LEU A 338 3.81 9.91 -36.42
N GLU A 339 3.34 9.17 -35.41
CA GLU A 339 4.19 8.57 -34.37
C GLU A 339 5.01 7.37 -34.87
N ALA A 340 4.53 6.64 -35.89
CA ALA A 340 5.23 5.48 -36.44
C ALA A 340 6.50 5.85 -37.21
N LYS A 341 6.60 7.08 -37.75
CA LYS A 341 7.75 7.54 -38.53
C LYS A 341 8.90 8.10 -37.68
N LYS A 342 8.66 8.51 -36.43
CA LYS A 342 9.72 9.05 -35.55
C LYS A 342 10.58 7.98 -34.84
N ARG A 343 10.20 6.68 -34.89
CA ARG A 343 10.90 5.58 -34.19
C ARG A 343 12.15 5.01 -34.89
N LYS A 344 12.57 5.53 -36.05
CA LYS A 344 13.64 4.91 -36.87
C LYS A 344 15.05 5.51 -36.75
N GLN A 345 15.33 6.46 -35.86
CA GLN A 345 16.68 7.03 -35.73
C GLN A 345 17.09 7.24 -34.27
N LEU A 346 17.60 6.19 -33.63
CA LEU A 346 18.42 6.30 -32.42
C LEU A 346 19.67 5.39 -32.58
N PRO A 347 20.85 5.81 -32.10
CA PRO A 347 22.11 5.13 -32.38
C PRO A 347 22.24 3.80 -31.61
N PRO A 348 23.13 2.89 -32.05
CA PRO A 348 23.26 1.55 -31.46
C PRO A 348 23.90 1.58 -30.07
N VAL A 349 23.49 0.59 -29.26
CA VAL A 349 23.95 0.33 -27.89
C VAL A 349 25.35 -0.32 -27.90
N SER A 350 26.30 0.22 -27.13
CA SER A 350 27.65 -0.34 -26.92
C SER A 350 27.66 -1.57 -25.98
N PRO A 351 28.72 -2.41 -26.02
CA PRO A 351 28.61 -3.84 -25.68
C PRO A 351 28.78 -4.18 -24.19
N VAL A 352 28.44 -5.44 -23.93
CA VAL A 352 28.50 -6.25 -22.69
C VAL A 352 29.80 -6.03 -21.90
N PHE A 353 29.68 -5.89 -20.57
CA PHE A 353 30.81 -5.88 -19.64
C PHE A 353 31.11 -7.31 -19.13
N ASP A 354 32.38 -7.69 -19.19
CA ASP A 354 32.95 -8.92 -18.62
C ASP A 354 33.06 -8.85 -17.09
N GLU A 355 32.89 -10.00 -16.43
CA GLU A 355 33.08 -10.20 -14.98
C GLU A 355 34.59 -10.28 -14.65
N PRO A 356 35.07 -9.70 -13.53
CA PRO A 356 36.45 -9.90 -13.11
C PRO A 356 36.63 -11.19 -12.30
N GLU A 357 37.61 -11.99 -12.71
CA GLU A 357 38.23 -13.07 -11.94
C GLU A 357 38.98 -12.49 -10.72
N PHE A 358 38.84 -13.14 -9.55
CA PHE A 358 39.59 -12.84 -8.34
C PHE A 358 40.52 -14.00 -8.01
N GLN A 359 41.78 -13.69 -7.69
CA GLN A 359 42.83 -14.62 -7.33
C GLN A 359 43.25 -14.36 -5.86
N ASP A 360 43.15 -15.44 -5.07
CA ASP A 360 43.72 -15.82 -3.77
C ASP A 360 43.95 -14.78 -2.64
N ASP A 361 43.32 -15.03 -1.48
CA ASP A 361 43.66 -14.50 -0.15
C ASP A 361 43.37 -15.57 0.93
N ASP A 362 44.40 -16.29 1.37
CA ASP A 362 44.33 -17.37 2.38
C ASP A 362 44.17 -16.90 3.84
N ASP A 363 44.13 -15.59 4.10
CA ASP A 363 43.98 -15.04 5.46
C ASP A 363 42.50 -14.81 5.89
N ILE A 364 41.52 -15.17 5.05
CA ILE A 364 40.07 -14.99 5.33
C ILE A 364 39.43 -16.23 5.98
N ILE A 365 40.17 -17.33 6.17
CA ILE A 365 39.58 -18.63 6.56
C ILE A 365 39.34 -18.77 8.08
N ASP A 366 40.12 -18.13 8.96
CA ASP A 366 39.98 -18.36 10.41
C ASP A 366 38.90 -17.47 11.08
N MET A 367 38.69 -16.25 10.58
CA MET A 367 37.60 -15.37 11.05
C MET A 367 36.21 -15.79 10.55
N THR A 368 36.13 -16.46 9.40
CA THR A 368 34.87 -16.91 8.80
C THR A 368 34.25 -18.06 9.59
N ASP A 369 35.03 -19.00 10.13
CA ASP A 369 34.50 -20.14 10.88
C ASP A 369 33.88 -19.75 12.24
N THR A 370 34.45 -18.76 12.92
CA THR A 370 33.89 -18.25 14.18
C THR A 370 32.59 -17.46 13.95
N LEU A 371 32.46 -16.75 12.84
CA LEU A 371 31.24 -16.03 12.44
C LEU A 371 30.18 -16.97 11.84
N LEU A 372 30.60 -18.00 11.10
CA LEU A 372 29.74 -19.06 10.56
C LEU A 372 29.15 -19.91 11.68
N SER A 373 29.89 -20.25 12.74
CA SER A 373 29.34 -21.01 13.87
C SER A 373 28.26 -20.22 14.65
N LYS A 374 28.47 -18.92 14.88
CA LYS A 374 27.49 -18.00 15.50
C LYS A 374 26.27 -17.79 14.60
N SER A 375 26.49 -17.66 13.29
CA SER A 375 25.44 -17.58 12.25
C SER A 375 24.62 -18.88 12.16
N HIS A 376 25.27 -20.05 12.21
CA HIS A 376 24.62 -21.36 12.22
C HIS A 376 23.79 -21.58 13.49
N ARG A 377 24.26 -21.13 14.66
CA ARG A 377 23.49 -21.21 15.91
C ARG A 377 22.25 -20.31 15.86
N LYS A 378 22.36 -19.11 15.28
CA LYS A 378 21.23 -18.17 15.08
C LYS A 378 20.25 -18.69 14.02
N ARG A 379 20.75 -19.26 12.92
CA ARG A 379 19.95 -19.93 11.87
C ARG A 379 19.24 -21.17 12.41
N ARG A 380 19.88 -22.00 13.24
CA ARG A 380 19.23 -23.14 13.93
C ARG A 380 18.09 -22.69 14.84
N LYS A 381 18.27 -21.61 15.62
CA LYS A 381 17.19 -21.05 16.47
C LYS A 381 16.04 -20.47 15.64
N GLN A 382 16.32 -19.76 14.54
CA GLN A 382 15.28 -19.27 13.62
C GLN A 382 14.57 -20.41 12.88
N GLN A 383 15.29 -21.46 12.48
CA GLN A 383 14.74 -22.63 11.84
C GLN A 383 13.84 -23.41 12.79
N GLN A 384 14.27 -23.66 14.04
CA GLN A 384 13.41 -24.25 15.08
C GLN A 384 12.16 -23.42 15.37
N SER A 385 12.26 -22.09 15.35
CA SER A 385 11.10 -21.20 15.51
C SER A 385 10.13 -21.29 14.31
N ARG A 386 10.67 -21.35 13.09
CA ARG A 386 9.89 -21.54 11.85
C ARG A 386 9.24 -22.91 11.79
N ASP A 387 9.93 -23.95 12.25
CA ASP A 387 9.41 -25.32 12.28
C ASP A 387 8.33 -25.47 13.37
N ARG A 388 8.49 -24.83 14.53
CA ARG A 388 7.40 -24.69 15.53
C ARG A 388 6.19 -23.94 14.96
N LEU A 389 6.41 -22.89 14.16
CA LEU A 389 5.33 -22.14 13.53
C LEU A 389 4.64 -22.96 12.43
N ARG A 390 5.41 -23.67 11.60
CA ARG A 390 4.90 -24.61 10.57
C ARG A 390 4.11 -25.74 11.23
N HIS A 391 4.61 -26.33 12.31
CA HIS A 391 3.90 -27.34 13.07
C HIS A 391 2.59 -26.79 13.66
N LYS A 392 2.59 -25.58 14.23
CA LYS A 392 1.36 -24.91 14.70
C LYS A 392 0.37 -24.65 13.57
N VAL A 393 0.83 -24.22 12.39
CA VAL A 393 -0.01 -23.99 11.20
C VAL A 393 -0.56 -25.31 10.66
N GLN A 394 0.24 -26.37 10.64
CA GLN A 394 -0.14 -27.70 10.20
C GLN A 394 -1.14 -28.35 11.15
N LEU A 395 -0.96 -28.20 12.47
CA LEU A 395 -1.97 -28.56 13.48
C LEU A 395 -3.26 -27.76 13.31
N LYS A 396 -3.16 -26.47 12.96
CA LYS A 396 -4.34 -25.61 12.71
C LYS A 396 -5.06 -26.00 11.41
N MET A 397 -4.32 -26.39 10.37
CA MET A 397 -4.87 -26.94 9.13
C MET A 397 -5.47 -28.33 9.33
N GLN A 398 -4.85 -29.20 10.12
CA GLN A 398 -5.40 -30.51 10.49
C GLN A 398 -6.65 -30.35 11.35
N LYS A 399 -6.68 -29.42 12.33
CA LYS A 399 -7.89 -29.06 13.07
C LYS A 399 -8.99 -28.51 12.16
N ASN A 400 -8.63 -27.68 11.16
CA ASN A 400 -9.60 -27.16 10.19
C ASN A 400 -10.08 -28.23 9.20
N LYS A 401 -9.23 -29.18 8.81
CA LYS A 401 -9.60 -30.36 7.99
C LYS A 401 -10.49 -31.31 8.78
N ARG A 402 -10.19 -31.59 10.07
CA ARG A 402 -11.08 -32.32 10.99
C ARG A 402 -12.42 -31.60 11.13
N ARG A 403 -12.44 -30.29 11.39
CA ARG A 403 -13.68 -29.48 11.41
C ARG A 403 -14.44 -29.48 10.09
N LYS A 404 -13.77 -29.57 8.94
CA LYS A 404 -14.40 -29.69 7.61
C LYS A 404 -14.94 -31.11 7.36
N LYS A 405 -14.28 -32.14 7.90
CA LYS A 405 -14.71 -33.54 7.81
C LYS A 405 -15.90 -33.80 8.75
N GLU A 406 -15.84 -33.30 9.99
CA GLU A 406 -16.95 -33.27 10.96
C GLU A 406 -18.16 -32.49 10.43
N ARG A 407 -17.94 -31.43 9.65
CA ARG A 407 -19.02 -30.68 8.95
C ARG A 407 -19.66 -31.43 7.78
N LYS A 408 -18.97 -32.43 7.20
CA LYS A 408 -19.44 -33.20 6.04
C LYS A 408 -20.01 -34.58 6.43
N SER A 409 -19.76 -35.07 7.64
CA SER A 409 -20.14 -36.42 8.06
C SER A 409 -21.10 -36.48 9.26
N GLY A 410 -21.81 -35.42 9.60
CA GLY A 410 -22.65 -35.40 10.79
C GLY A 410 -23.83 -34.46 10.70
N SER A 411 -24.98 -35.01 10.31
CA SER A 411 -26.30 -34.49 10.63
C SER A 411 -26.46 -34.41 12.16
N ALA A 412 -26.11 -33.26 12.77
CA ALA A 412 -26.60 -32.83 14.07
C ALA A 412 -26.22 -31.35 14.30
N ARG A 413 -27.22 -30.46 14.28
CA ARG A 413 -27.10 -29.07 14.74
C ARG A 413 -26.69 -29.09 16.23
N SER A 414 -25.44 -28.71 16.56
CA SER A 414 -25.13 -28.25 17.93
C SER A 414 -25.39 -26.75 18.00
N SER A 415 -26.65 -26.38 18.26
CA SER A 415 -26.99 -25.06 18.78
C SER A 415 -26.39 -24.95 20.18
N LEU A 416 -25.41 -24.07 20.37
CA LEU A 416 -25.16 -23.54 21.71
C LEU A 416 -26.47 -22.92 22.20
N GLU A 417 -26.97 -23.41 23.34
CA GLU A 417 -28.07 -22.81 24.11
C GLU A 417 -27.95 -21.27 24.09
N PRO A 418 -29.02 -20.53 23.72
CA PRO A 418 -29.02 -19.06 23.62
C PRO A 418 -28.33 -18.35 24.78
N ASP A 419 -28.52 -18.86 25.99
CA ASP A 419 -27.98 -18.33 27.24
C ASP A 419 -26.46 -18.40 27.30
N SER A 420 -25.88 -19.52 26.87
CA SER A 420 -24.43 -19.70 26.84
C SER A 420 -23.77 -18.73 25.86
N TYR A 421 -24.42 -18.48 24.73
CA TYR A 421 -23.92 -17.52 23.75
C TYR A 421 -24.00 -16.09 24.27
N ILE A 422 -25.14 -15.68 24.83
CA ILE A 422 -25.36 -14.34 25.39
C ILE A 422 -24.36 -14.06 26.52
N ARG A 423 -24.24 -14.98 27.48
CA ARG A 423 -23.33 -14.84 28.62
C ARG A 423 -21.87 -14.70 28.19
N ASN A 424 -21.42 -15.51 27.23
CA ASN A 424 -20.06 -15.41 26.69
C ASN A 424 -19.82 -14.09 25.92
N HIS A 425 -20.83 -13.59 25.22
CA HIS A 425 -20.73 -12.32 24.51
C HIS A 425 -20.63 -11.13 25.48
N ILE A 426 -21.45 -11.12 26.53
CA ILE A 426 -21.44 -10.06 27.55
C ILE A 426 -20.13 -10.11 28.35
N LYS A 427 -19.64 -11.30 28.74
CA LYS A 427 -18.34 -11.47 29.42
C LYS A 427 -17.18 -10.78 28.66
N LYS A 428 -17.14 -10.93 27.33
CA LYS A 428 -16.10 -10.29 26.50
C LYS A 428 -16.17 -8.76 26.52
N LEU A 429 -17.39 -8.20 26.50
CA LEU A 429 -17.59 -6.75 26.54
C LEU A 429 -17.33 -6.20 27.95
N LEU A 430 -17.76 -6.93 28.98
CA LEU A 430 -17.51 -6.57 30.38
C LEU A 430 -16.02 -6.57 30.70
N SER A 431 -15.24 -7.54 30.21
CA SER A 431 -13.78 -7.56 30.44
C SER A 431 -13.09 -6.27 29.96
N LYS A 432 -13.50 -5.74 28.79
CA LYS A 432 -12.99 -4.46 28.29
C LYS A 432 -13.45 -3.27 29.13
N TYR A 433 -14.72 -3.27 29.54
CA TYR A 433 -15.30 -2.23 30.37
C TYR A 433 -14.66 -2.21 31.77
N ALA A 434 -14.45 -3.38 32.37
CA ALA A 434 -13.85 -3.55 33.69
C ALA A 434 -12.39 -3.10 33.72
N ALA A 435 -11.61 -3.41 32.67
CA ALA A 435 -10.23 -2.93 32.53
C ALA A 435 -10.16 -1.39 32.49
N HIS A 436 -11.10 -0.75 31.78
CA HIS A 436 -11.17 0.71 31.69
C HIS A 436 -11.61 1.37 33.00
N HIS A 437 -12.54 0.74 33.74
CA HIS A 437 -13.15 1.31 34.95
C HIS A 437 -12.61 0.74 36.27
N LYS A 438 -11.57 -0.10 36.22
CA LYS A 438 -10.92 -0.73 37.39
C LYS A 438 -11.91 -1.40 38.37
N LEU A 439 -12.83 -2.20 37.83
CA LEU A 439 -13.88 -2.85 38.62
C LEU A 439 -13.37 -4.11 39.34
N SER A 440 -13.76 -4.32 40.60
CA SER A 440 -13.45 -5.56 41.34
C SER A 440 -14.23 -6.77 40.79
N ASP A 441 -13.77 -7.99 41.09
CA ASP A 441 -14.40 -9.22 40.60
C ASP A 441 -15.85 -9.38 41.11
N GLU A 442 -16.12 -8.96 42.35
CA GLU A 442 -17.46 -8.92 42.93
C GLU A 442 -18.38 -7.96 42.15
N HIS A 443 -17.86 -6.77 41.80
CA HIS A 443 -18.59 -5.76 41.01
C HIS A 443 -18.85 -6.25 39.59
N GLN A 444 -17.87 -6.93 38.97
CA GLN A 444 -18.01 -7.54 37.65
C GLN A 444 -19.05 -8.68 37.66
N GLY A 445 -19.07 -9.51 38.71
CA GLY A 445 -20.06 -10.57 38.88
C GLY A 445 -21.49 -10.04 38.88
N HIS A 446 -21.74 -8.99 39.67
CA HIS A 446 -23.06 -8.36 39.74
C HIS A 446 -23.51 -7.75 38.41
N ILE A 447 -22.61 -7.03 37.72
CA ILE A 447 -22.92 -6.42 36.42
C ILE A 447 -23.22 -7.50 35.37
N LEU A 448 -22.44 -8.58 35.36
CA LEU A 448 -22.60 -9.68 34.41
C LEU A 448 -23.97 -10.34 34.55
N GLU A 449 -24.35 -10.70 35.77
CA GLU A 449 -25.62 -11.37 36.07
C GLU A 449 -26.81 -10.51 35.65
N LYS A 450 -26.90 -9.27 36.14
CA LYS A 450 -28.03 -8.38 35.83
C LYS A 450 -28.12 -8.02 34.35
N SER A 451 -26.98 -7.92 33.67
CA SER A 451 -26.96 -7.67 32.22
C SER A 451 -27.39 -8.91 31.44
N CYS A 452 -26.97 -10.12 31.83
CA CYS A 452 -27.40 -11.35 31.18
C CYS A 452 -28.91 -11.55 31.32
N ASP A 453 -29.46 -11.44 32.53
CA ASP A 453 -30.89 -11.63 32.79
C ASP A 453 -31.75 -10.70 31.94
N LYS A 454 -31.36 -9.42 31.84
CA LYS A 454 -32.10 -8.44 31.04
C LYS A 454 -32.06 -8.76 29.54
N ILE A 455 -30.92 -9.27 29.06
CA ILE A 455 -30.70 -9.55 27.64
C ILE A 455 -31.37 -10.87 27.23
N ILE A 456 -31.39 -11.86 28.11
CA ILE A 456 -32.08 -13.15 27.94
C ILE A 456 -33.59 -12.94 27.91
N LYS A 457 -34.16 -12.21 28.88
CA LYS A 457 -35.61 -11.89 28.86
C LYS A 457 -36.05 -11.12 27.60
N ASP A 458 -35.22 -10.22 27.08
CA ASP A 458 -35.50 -9.49 25.83
C ASP A 458 -35.28 -10.34 24.57
N TRP A 459 -34.56 -11.46 24.70
CA TRP A 459 -34.46 -12.48 23.64
C TRP A 459 -35.72 -13.36 23.62
N GLU A 460 -36.12 -13.88 24.78
CA GLU A 460 -37.26 -14.79 24.94
C GLU A 460 -38.62 -14.13 24.66
N SER A 461 -38.76 -12.83 24.95
CA SER A 461 -40.01 -12.08 24.74
C SER A 461 -40.33 -11.75 23.28
N LYS A 462 -39.49 -12.15 22.32
CA LYS A 462 -39.70 -11.82 20.90
C LYS A 462 -39.89 -13.09 20.09
N ASP A 463 -41.07 -13.26 19.51
CA ASP A 463 -41.30 -14.30 18.51
C ASP A 463 -40.46 -13.97 17.26
N ARG A 464 -39.40 -14.74 17.02
CA ARG A 464 -38.46 -14.54 15.92
C ARG A 464 -38.20 -15.86 15.22
N LYS A 465 -39.01 -16.17 14.23
CA LYS A 465 -38.94 -17.43 13.48
C LYS A 465 -37.66 -17.56 12.62
N ASP A 466 -36.98 -16.44 12.30
CA ASP A 466 -35.90 -16.44 11.30
C ASP A 466 -34.54 -15.88 11.76
N LEU A 467 -34.40 -15.51 13.04
CA LEU A 467 -33.18 -14.86 13.55
C LEU A 467 -32.42 -15.75 14.55
N THR A 468 -31.11 -15.93 14.33
CA THR A 468 -30.25 -16.61 15.33
C THR A 468 -29.77 -15.64 16.40
N VAL A 469 -29.58 -16.11 17.64
CA VAL A 469 -29.02 -15.35 18.77
C VAL A 469 -27.72 -14.63 18.38
N LYS A 470 -26.87 -15.32 17.60
CA LYS A 470 -25.61 -14.78 17.09
C LYS A 470 -25.79 -13.59 16.16
N LYS A 471 -26.74 -13.64 15.21
CA LYS A 471 -27.02 -12.50 14.32
C LYS A 471 -27.62 -11.35 15.13
N TRP A 472 -28.52 -11.66 16.05
CA TRP A 472 -29.19 -10.66 16.88
C TRP A 472 -28.24 -9.86 17.78
N MET A 473 -27.34 -10.54 18.50
CA MET A 473 -26.38 -9.92 19.42
C MET A 473 -25.34 -9.03 18.69
N ASN A 474 -25.11 -9.25 17.39
CA ASN A 474 -24.12 -8.49 16.63
C ASN A 474 -24.67 -7.22 15.96
N THR A 475 -25.96 -6.92 16.10
CA THR A 475 -26.54 -5.68 15.59
C THR A 475 -26.01 -4.45 16.34
N GLU A 476 -25.87 -3.32 15.65
CA GLU A 476 -25.36 -2.08 16.25
C GLU A 476 -26.26 -1.60 17.40
N LYS A 477 -27.58 -1.68 17.21
CA LYS A 477 -28.59 -1.40 18.24
C LYS A 477 -28.35 -2.24 19.50
N ARG A 478 -28.04 -3.53 19.35
CA ARG A 478 -27.83 -4.41 20.51
C ARG A 478 -26.48 -4.15 21.19
N ARG A 479 -25.44 -3.85 20.44
CA ARG A 479 -24.13 -3.45 21.01
C ARG A 479 -24.24 -2.16 21.84
N LYS A 480 -24.99 -1.16 21.37
CA LYS A 480 -25.28 0.08 22.14
C LYS A 480 -26.08 -0.24 23.41
N SER A 481 -27.10 -1.09 23.30
CA SER A 481 -27.92 -1.54 24.44
C SER A 481 -27.10 -2.26 25.53
N VAL A 482 -26.22 -3.20 25.14
CA VAL A 482 -25.35 -3.92 26.10
C VAL A 482 -24.40 -2.95 26.81
N LYS A 483 -23.73 -2.04 26.08
CA LYS A 483 -22.87 -1.01 26.70
C LYS A 483 -23.63 -0.14 27.69
N GLY A 484 -24.87 0.25 27.36
CA GLY A 484 -25.74 1.01 28.25
C GLY A 484 -26.09 0.25 29.54
N LEU A 485 -26.36 -1.06 29.46
CA LEU A 485 -26.61 -1.90 30.64
C LEU A 485 -25.38 -2.05 31.53
N LEU A 486 -24.18 -2.24 30.95
CA LEU A 486 -22.94 -2.30 31.72
C LEU A 486 -22.74 -1.02 32.55
N SER A 487 -22.93 0.15 31.93
CA SER A 487 -22.85 1.44 32.64
C SER A 487 -23.93 1.59 33.70
N LYS A 488 -25.18 1.25 33.38
CA LYS A 488 -26.32 1.35 34.30
C LYS A 488 -26.14 0.49 35.55
N TYR A 489 -25.79 -0.79 35.39
CA TYR A 489 -25.62 -1.69 36.53
C TYR A 489 -24.33 -1.43 37.30
N SER A 490 -23.28 -0.93 36.63
CA SER A 490 -22.07 -0.45 37.32
C SER A 490 -22.40 0.71 38.28
N LYS A 491 -23.13 1.73 37.81
CA LYS A 491 -23.59 2.86 38.64
C LYS A 491 -24.54 2.41 39.76
N LYS A 492 -25.44 1.44 39.49
CA LYS A 492 -26.39 0.94 40.49
C LYS A 492 -25.69 0.18 41.61
N TYR A 493 -24.66 -0.61 41.30
CA TYR A 493 -23.86 -1.31 42.31
C TYR A 493 -23.05 -0.33 43.16
N ALA A 494 -22.43 0.67 42.54
CA ALA A 494 -21.64 1.71 43.23
C ALA A 494 -22.48 2.65 44.11
N ARG A 495 -23.81 2.68 43.94
CA ARG A 495 -24.73 3.40 44.84
C ARG A 495 -25.23 2.53 46.00
N LYS A 496 -25.04 1.21 45.91
CA LYS A 496 -25.57 0.23 46.87
C LYS A 496 -24.49 -0.24 47.85
N LYS A 497 -23.24 -0.38 47.39
CA LYS A 497 -22.06 -0.31 48.26
C LYS A 497 -21.80 1.15 48.61
#